data_AF-A0A8J3BKR5-F1
#
_entry.id   AF-A0A8J3BKR5-F1
#
_cell.length_a   1.000
_cell.length_b   1.000
_cell.length_c   1.000
_cell.angle_alpha   90.00
_cell.angle_beta   90.00
_cell.angle_gamma   90.00
#
_symmetry.space_group_name_H-M   'P 1'
#
loop_
_entity.id
_entity.type
_entity.pdbx_description
1 polymer ?
#
loop_
_entity_poly.entity_id
_entity_poly.type
_entity_poly.pdbx_seq_one_letter_code
_entity_poly.pdbx_strand_id
1 'polypeptide(L)'
;MTIQEITLFTSDIQKQKQFYKQVLNFEQILDTPEKISFKTGKSTLIFQCKPQTKPAHLAFNIPSNAIYDALIWLKQRIEILPFEGEPIVDFNGWKAKSVYFYDTDHNILEFIARERINIESDTAFNPNTILSISEIAMVTDHIEPLFETINSINPINVFDGDFDRFCALGNDEGLFIMVDKNKKTYFPTMEEAFTSDFIIKGDYNFSFENGKIKEIS
;
A
#
# COMPACT_ATOMS: atom_id res chain seq x y z
N MET A 1 -9.45 -7.61 -8.13
CA MET A 1 -9.03 -6.21 -8.34
C MET A 1 -7.55 -6.22 -8.60
N THR A 2 -7.10 -5.53 -9.64
CA THR A 2 -5.67 -5.39 -9.99
C THR A 2 -5.28 -3.92 -9.95
N ILE A 3 -4.30 -3.61 -9.10
CA ILE A 3 -3.67 -2.28 -9.03
C ILE A 3 -2.50 -2.27 -10.00
N GLN A 4 -2.64 -1.61 -11.16
CA GLN A 4 -1.57 -1.57 -12.16
C GLN A 4 -0.58 -0.44 -11.87
N GLU A 5 -1.08 0.75 -11.54
CA GLU A 5 -0.24 1.88 -11.15
C GLU A 5 -0.83 2.58 -9.93
N ILE A 6 0.04 2.99 -9.00
CA ILE A 6 -0.28 3.94 -7.94
C ILE A 6 0.70 5.10 -8.04
N THR A 7 0.16 6.32 -8.11
CA THR A 7 0.93 7.55 -7.90
C THR A 7 0.68 8.08 -6.51
N LEU A 8 1.73 8.11 -5.69
CA LEU A 8 1.78 8.87 -4.45
C LEU A 8 2.47 10.21 -4.71
N PHE A 9 2.28 11.15 -3.79
CA PHE A 9 2.89 12.46 -3.86
C PHE A 9 3.99 12.59 -2.82
N THR A 10 5.07 13.29 -3.18
CA THR A 10 6.19 13.57 -2.29
C THR A 10 6.65 15.03 -2.39
N SER A 11 7.05 15.61 -1.26
CA SER A 11 7.73 16.91 -1.25
C SER A 11 9.23 16.82 -1.50
N ASP A 12 9.82 15.62 -1.44
CA ASP A 12 11.26 15.38 -1.60
C ASP A 12 11.52 14.15 -2.48
N ILE A 13 11.37 14.35 -3.79
CA ILE A 13 11.52 13.28 -4.77
C ILE A 13 12.91 12.63 -4.77
N GLN A 14 13.96 13.37 -4.37
CA GLN A 14 15.31 12.82 -4.32
C GLN A 14 15.50 11.88 -3.14
N LYS A 15 14.95 12.21 -1.97
CA LYS A 15 14.93 11.28 -0.84
C LYS A 15 14.14 10.01 -1.15
N GLN A 16 12.97 10.15 -1.76
CA GLN A 16 12.19 8.98 -2.17
C GLN A 16 12.94 8.12 -3.19
N LYS A 17 13.55 8.76 -4.20
CA LYS A 17 14.41 8.05 -5.14
C LYS A 17 15.53 7.29 -4.45
N GLN A 18 16.23 7.93 -3.52
CA GLN A 18 17.31 7.30 -2.78
C GLN A 18 16.81 6.11 -1.96
N PHE A 19 15.69 6.26 -1.26
CA PHE A 19 15.08 5.21 -0.46
C PHE A 19 14.67 4.00 -1.32
N TYR A 20 13.78 4.18 -2.30
CA TYR A 20 13.28 3.06 -3.09
C TYR A 20 14.36 2.41 -3.97
N LYS A 21 15.34 3.18 -4.48
CA LYS A 21 16.41 2.64 -5.32
C LYS A 21 17.57 2.03 -4.54
N GLN A 22 18.02 2.65 -3.45
CA GLN A 22 19.25 2.23 -2.76
C GLN A 22 18.96 1.40 -1.52
N VAL A 23 17.92 1.77 -0.76
CA VAL A 23 17.54 1.05 0.46
C VAL A 23 16.69 -0.15 0.09
N LEU A 24 15.60 0.05 -0.65
CA LEU A 24 14.73 -1.05 -1.04
C LEU A 24 15.20 -1.77 -2.31
N ASN A 25 16.14 -1.23 -3.06
CA ASN A 25 16.68 -1.84 -4.29
C ASN A 25 15.59 -2.23 -5.31
N PHE A 26 14.56 -1.39 -5.44
CA PHE A 26 13.52 -1.57 -6.46
C PHE A 26 14.05 -1.17 -7.85
N GLU A 27 13.56 -1.86 -8.89
CA GLU A 27 13.90 -1.54 -10.27
C GLU A 27 13.28 -0.20 -10.66
N GLN A 28 14.11 0.83 -10.88
CA GLN A 28 13.65 2.15 -11.30
C GLN A 28 13.33 2.15 -12.80
N ILE A 29 12.11 2.58 -13.16
CA ILE A 29 11.62 2.63 -14.55
C ILE A 29 11.72 4.06 -15.11
N LEU A 30 11.38 5.07 -14.31
CA LEU A 30 11.39 6.49 -14.71
C LEU A 30 12.19 7.35 -13.72
N ASP A 31 12.87 8.36 -14.26
CA ASP A 31 13.69 9.31 -13.50
C ASP A 31 13.61 10.71 -14.10
N THR A 32 12.65 11.52 -13.66
CA THR A 32 12.56 12.95 -14.02
C THR A 32 12.55 13.81 -12.75
N PRO A 33 12.83 15.13 -12.87
CA PRO A 33 12.79 16.03 -11.72
C PRO A 33 11.42 16.09 -11.03
N GLU A 34 10.33 15.86 -11.76
CA GLU A 34 8.95 15.93 -11.26
C GLU A 34 8.34 14.56 -10.94
N LYS A 35 8.90 13.48 -11.47
CA LYS A 35 8.30 12.13 -11.40
C LYS A 35 9.34 11.01 -11.45
N ILE A 36 9.21 10.04 -10.57
CA ILE A 36 9.99 8.79 -10.58
C ILE A 36 9.06 7.60 -10.49
N SER A 37 9.48 6.45 -10.98
CA SER A 37 8.70 5.21 -10.84
C SER A 37 9.55 3.97 -10.66
N PHE A 38 8.96 2.98 -10.00
CA PHE A 38 9.58 1.73 -9.62
C PHE A 38 8.68 0.55 -9.96
N LYS A 39 9.29 -0.52 -10.46
CA LYS A 39 8.60 -1.79 -10.68
C LYS A 39 8.41 -2.53 -9.37
N THR A 40 7.19 -3.01 -9.13
CA THR A 40 6.83 -3.79 -7.95
C THR A 40 5.98 -4.97 -8.40
N GLY A 41 6.65 -5.96 -9.00
CA GLY A 41 6.00 -7.10 -9.64
C GLY A 41 5.19 -6.70 -10.87
N LYS A 42 3.90 -7.00 -10.86
CA LYS A 42 2.92 -6.65 -11.91
C LYS A 42 2.46 -5.17 -11.84
N SER A 43 2.82 -4.45 -10.78
CA SER A 43 2.41 -3.07 -10.54
C SER A 43 3.57 -2.10 -10.71
N THR A 44 3.25 -0.83 -10.90
CA THR A 44 4.21 0.29 -10.88
C THR A 44 3.87 1.26 -9.75
N LEU A 45 4.83 1.49 -8.85
CA LEU A 45 4.75 2.57 -7.87
C LEU A 45 5.38 3.83 -8.45
N ILE A 46 4.68 4.95 -8.32
CA ILE A 46 5.07 6.22 -8.88
C ILE A 46 5.08 7.27 -7.77
N PHE A 47 6.12 8.11 -7.75
CA PHE A 47 6.13 9.33 -6.95
C PHE A 47 6.11 10.55 -7.85
N GLN A 48 5.21 11.48 -7.55
CA GLN A 48 5.11 12.77 -8.22
C GLN A 48 5.33 13.92 -7.22
N CYS A 49 6.09 14.93 -7.63
CA CYS A 49 6.40 16.07 -6.78
C CYS A 49 5.14 16.88 -6.44
N LYS A 50 4.94 17.19 -5.15
CA LYS A 50 3.88 18.06 -4.63
C LYS A 50 4.36 18.79 -3.37
N PRO A 51 4.12 20.11 -3.21
CA PRO A 51 4.67 20.87 -2.08
C PRO A 51 4.19 20.42 -0.70
N GLN A 52 2.97 19.90 -0.61
CA GLN A 52 2.36 19.43 0.62
C GLN A 52 1.74 18.06 0.38
N THR A 53 2.11 17.12 1.22
CA THR A 53 1.69 15.72 1.15
C THR A 53 1.39 15.24 2.56
N LYS A 54 0.60 14.17 2.64
CA LYS A 54 0.38 13.44 3.89
C LYS A 54 0.83 12.00 3.68
N PRO A 55 1.27 11.31 4.74
CA PRO A 55 1.62 9.90 4.64
C PRO A 55 0.44 9.04 4.19
N ALA A 56 0.72 8.12 3.29
CA ALA A 56 -0.16 7.05 2.84
C ALA A 56 0.15 5.74 3.58
N HIS A 57 -0.77 4.78 3.49
CA HIS A 57 -0.51 3.38 3.80
C HIS A 57 -0.63 2.56 2.52
N LEU A 58 0.41 1.79 2.19
CA LEU A 58 0.51 0.98 0.98
C LEU A 58 1.13 -0.38 1.30
N ALA A 59 0.52 -1.46 0.80
CA ALA A 59 1.07 -2.81 0.95
C ALA A 59 1.51 -3.40 -0.39
N PHE A 60 2.51 -4.27 -0.37
CA PHE A 60 2.94 -5.08 -1.50
C PHE A 60 2.72 -6.56 -1.18
N ASN A 61 2.07 -7.26 -2.12
CA ASN A 61 1.96 -8.72 -2.06
C ASN A 61 3.34 -9.32 -2.34
N ILE A 62 3.79 -10.18 -1.44
CA ILE A 62 5.00 -10.99 -1.59
C ILE A 62 4.60 -12.48 -1.67
N PRO A 63 5.50 -13.39 -2.09
CA PRO A 63 5.19 -14.81 -2.12
C PRO A 63 4.71 -15.34 -0.76
N SER A 64 3.77 -16.30 -0.77
CA SER A 64 3.08 -16.80 0.42
C SER A 64 4.02 -17.38 1.48
N ASN A 65 5.19 -17.85 1.06
CA ASN A 65 6.23 -18.42 1.93
C ASN A 65 7.35 -17.44 2.31
N ALA A 66 7.29 -16.17 1.90
CA ALA A 66 8.45 -15.26 1.94
C ALA A 66 8.52 -14.31 3.16
N ILE A 67 7.54 -14.30 4.08
CA ILE A 67 7.46 -13.26 5.12
C ILE A 67 8.68 -13.19 6.06
N TYR A 68 9.22 -14.35 6.44
CA TYR A 68 10.39 -14.40 7.33
C TYR A 68 11.66 -13.93 6.63
N ASP A 69 11.84 -14.30 5.36
CA ASP A 69 12.96 -13.84 4.55
C ASP A 69 12.87 -12.33 4.29
N ALA A 70 11.65 -11.83 4.03
CA ALA A 70 11.40 -10.40 3.85
C ALA A 70 11.74 -9.61 5.11
N LEU A 71 11.38 -10.11 6.30
CA LEU A 71 11.77 -9.51 7.57
C LEU A 71 13.30 -9.45 7.74
N ILE A 72 14.00 -10.56 7.49
CA ILE A 72 15.46 -10.63 7.61
C ILE A 72 16.11 -9.63 6.65
N TRP A 73 15.62 -9.56 5.41
CA TRP A 73 16.12 -8.64 4.40
C TRP A 73 15.90 -7.18 4.79
N LEU A 74 14.72 -6.83 5.33
CA LEU A 74 14.39 -5.46 5.76
C LEU A 74 15.22 -5.02 6.97
N LYS A 75 15.39 -5.88 7.99
CA LYS A 75 16.16 -5.58 9.22
C LYS A 75 17.62 -5.19 8.97
N GLN A 76 18.17 -5.60 7.83
CA GLN A 76 19.53 -5.21 7.42
C GLN A 76 19.62 -3.79 6.83
N ARG A 77 18.47 -3.14 6.61
CA ARG A 77 18.36 -1.94 5.76
C ARG A 77 17.65 -0.80 6.47
N ILE A 78 16.60 -1.13 7.22
CA ILE A 78 15.73 -0.16 7.88
C ILE A 78 15.18 -0.70 9.20
N GLU A 79 14.63 0.22 9.99
CA GLU A 79 13.88 -0.11 11.19
C GLU A 79 12.50 -0.67 10.83
N ILE A 80 12.08 -1.70 11.55
CA ILE A 80 10.77 -2.34 11.42
C ILE A 80 9.82 -1.71 12.43
N LEU A 81 8.55 -1.54 12.05
CA LEU A 81 7.48 -1.11 12.94
C LEU A 81 6.84 -2.35 13.59
N PRO A 82 7.13 -2.64 14.87
CA PRO A 82 6.53 -3.78 15.54
C PRO A 82 5.09 -3.47 15.94
N PHE A 83 4.30 -4.53 16.11
CA PHE A 83 3.01 -4.47 16.80
C PHE A 83 3.09 -5.34 18.05
N GLU A 84 2.79 -4.76 19.23
CA GLU A 84 2.89 -5.46 20.52
C GLU A 84 4.27 -6.11 20.78
N GLY A 85 5.33 -5.51 20.22
CA GLY A 85 6.71 -6.01 20.33
C GLY A 85 7.11 -7.03 19.26
N GLU A 86 6.17 -7.49 18.44
CA GLU A 86 6.42 -8.47 17.39
C GLU A 86 6.65 -7.79 16.02
N PRO A 87 7.71 -8.18 15.28
CA PRO A 87 8.01 -7.59 13.97
C PRO A 87 7.15 -8.15 12.82
N ILE A 88 6.48 -9.29 13.05
CA ILE A 88 5.53 -9.88 12.10
C ILE A 88 4.18 -9.89 12.77
N VAL A 89 3.18 -9.38 12.06
CA VAL A 89 1.78 -9.40 12.48
C VAL A 89 1.06 -10.53 11.76
N ASP A 90 0.35 -11.37 12.51
CA ASP A 90 -0.46 -12.47 11.96
C ASP A 90 -1.94 -12.07 11.87
N PHE A 91 -2.44 -11.96 10.64
CA PHE A 91 -3.85 -11.72 10.33
C PHE A 91 -4.56 -13.05 10.01
N ASN A 92 -4.85 -13.82 11.05
CA ASN A 92 -5.49 -15.14 10.94
C ASN A 92 -6.77 -15.15 10.08
N GLY A 93 -7.63 -14.13 10.19
CA GLY A 93 -8.87 -14.03 9.40
C GLY A 93 -8.61 -13.81 7.90
N TRP A 94 -7.52 -13.12 7.58
CA TRP A 94 -7.10 -12.81 6.22
C TRP A 94 -6.16 -13.88 5.66
N LYS A 95 -5.73 -14.85 6.49
CA LYS A 95 -4.72 -15.85 6.15
C LYS A 95 -3.46 -15.19 5.61
N ALA A 96 -3.01 -14.15 6.31
CA ALA A 96 -1.91 -13.30 5.88
C ALA A 96 -0.97 -12.98 7.05
N LYS A 97 0.30 -12.74 6.73
CA LYS A 97 1.29 -12.22 7.67
C LYS A 97 1.96 -10.99 7.08
N SER A 98 2.23 -10.00 7.92
CA SER A 98 2.74 -8.70 7.47
C SER A 98 3.93 -8.20 8.27
N VAL A 99 4.78 -7.42 7.61
CA VAL A 99 5.86 -6.63 8.22
C VAL A 99 5.76 -5.19 7.74
N TYR A 100 5.91 -4.25 8.66
CA TYR A 100 5.68 -2.83 8.43
C TYR A 100 6.96 -2.01 8.59
N PHE A 101 7.07 -0.94 7.82
CA PHE A 101 8.21 -0.01 7.85
C PHE A 101 7.82 1.34 7.26
N TYR A 102 8.59 2.39 7.55
CA TYR A 102 8.40 3.70 6.94
C TYR A 102 9.29 3.92 5.71
N ASP A 103 8.84 4.74 4.77
CA ASP A 103 9.73 5.45 3.85
C ASP A 103 10.12 6.84 4.36
N THR A 104 10.79 7.63 3.52
CA THR A 104 11.31 8.95 3.92
C THR A 104 10.21 9.98 4.17
N ASP A 105 9.03 9.81 3.59
CA ASP A 105 7.85 10.67 3.83
C ASP A 105 6.94 10.08 4.92
N HIS A 106 7.41 9.04 5.63
CA HIS A 106 6.67 8.34 6.67
C HIS A 106 5.42 7.63 6.16
N ASN A 107 5.38 7.29 4.85
CA ASN A 107 4.36 6.37 4.37
C ASN A 107 4.52 5.04 5.11
N ILE A 108 3.41 4.49 5.60
CA ILE A 108 3.38 3.17 6.21
C ILE A 108 3.39 2.16 5.08
N LEU A 109 4.53 1.50 4.91
CA LEU A 109 4.72 0.46 3.92
C LEU A 109 4.58 -0.91 4.57
N GLU A 110 4.01 -1.83 3.81
CA GLU A 110 3.73 -3.18 4.27
C GLU A 110 4.20 -4.20 3.23
N PHE A 111 4.94 -5.21 3.66
CA PHE A 111 5.02 -6.46 2.91
C PHE A 111 4.06 -7.46 3.53
N ILE A 112 3.11 -7.94 2.72
CA ILE A 112 2.07 -8.87 3.14
C ILE A 112 2.18 -10.18 2.34
N ALA A 113 2.33 -11.29 3.05
CA ALA A 113 2.32 -12.64 2.50
C ALA A 113 0.96 -13.28 2.77
N ARG A 114 0.19 -13.55 1.72
CA ARG A 114 -1.14 -14.17 1.83
C ARG A 114 -1.08 -15.64 1.43
N GLU A 115 -1.53 -16.52 2.30
CA GLU A 115 -1.60 -17.97 2.02
C GLU A 115 -2.51 -18.26 0.82
N ARG A 116 -3.60 -17.48 0.65
CA ARG A 116 -4.59 -17.66 -0.41
C ARG A 116 -4.09 -17.32 -1.81
N ILE A 117 -3.06 -16.48 -1.93
CA ILE A 117 -2.43 -16.19 -3.24
C ILE A 117 -1.74 -17.45 -3.78
N ASN A 118 -1.21 -18.30 -2.89
CA ASN A 118 -0.61 -19.60 -3.24
C ASN A 118 0.45 -19.51 -4.35
N ILE A 119 1.27 -18.45 -4.30
CA ILE A 119 2.46 -18.26 -5.13
C ILE A 119 3.65 -18.29 -4.19
N GLU A 120 4.49 -19.31 -4.34
CA GLU A 120 5.70 -19.49 -3.54
C GLU A 120 6.95 -19.05 -4.33
N SER A 121 8.02 -18.73 -3.61
CA SER A 121 9.35 -18.51 -4.18
C SER A 121 10.31 -19.58 -3.67
N ASP A 122 11.08 -20.16 -4.60
CA ASP A 122 12.19 -21.07 -4.29
C ASP A 122 13.50 -20.32 -3.94
N THR A 123 13.46 -18.99 -3.99
CA THR A 123 14.59 -18.10 -3.69
C THR A 123 14.29 -17.21 -2.51
N ALA A 124 15.34 -16.84 -1.76
CA ALA A 124 15.22 -15.88 -0.68
C ALA A 124 14.63 -14.55 -1.16
N PHE A 125 13.89 -13.89 -0.27
CA PHE A 125 13.23 -12.63 -0.59
C PHE A 125 14.22 -11.62 -1.18
N ASN A 126 13.81 -11.06 -2.31
CA ASN A 126 14.43 -9.90 -2.92
C ASN A 126 13.34 -9.08 -3.64
N PRO A 127 13.58 -7.80 -3.94
CA PRO A 127 12.56 -6.94 -4.55
C PRO A 127 11.94 -7.47 -5.84
N ASN A 128 12.66 -8.28 -6.61
CA ASN A 128 12.13 -8.87 -7.85
C ASN A 128 11.12 -10.01 -7.59
N THR A 129 11.02 -10.49 -6.36
CA THR A 129 10.01 -11.49 -5.93
C THR A 129 8.68 -10.85 -5.52
N ILE A 130 8.61 -9.52 -5.36
CA ILE A 130 7.36 -8.81 -5.12
C ILE A 130 6.38 -9.11 -6.27
N LEU A 131 5.13 -9.42 -5.92
CA LEU A 131 4.11 -9.85 -6.87
C LEU A 131 3.32 -8.67 -7.45
N SER A 132 2.91 -7.73 -6.59
CA SER A 132 2.09 -6.56 -6.96
C SER A 132 1.99 -5.60 -5.78
N ILE A 133 1.45 -4.40 -6.03
CA ILE A 133 0.83 -3.59 -4.98
C ILE A 133 -0.47 -4.29 -4.56
N SER A 134 -0.62 -4.54 -3.25
CA SER A 134 -1.73 -5.27 -2.65
C SER A 134 -2.78 -4.35 -2.07
N GLU A 135 -2.40 -3.26 -1.42
CA GLU A 135 -3.34 -2.42 -0.67
C GLU A 135 -3.00 -0.95 -0.82
N ILE A 136 -4.03 -0.11 -0.85
CA ILE A 136 -3.90 1.35 -0.67
C ILE A 136 -5.02 1.82 0.28
N ALA A 137 -4.65 2.57 1.31
CA ALA A 137 -5.62 3.12 2.25
C ALA A 137 -6.39 4.31 1.66
N MET A 138 -7.69 4.33 1.94
CA MET A 138 -8.61 5.42 1.63
C MET A 138 -9.24 5.93 2.91
N VAL A 139 -8.61 6.95 3.52
CA VAL A 139 -9.06 7.52 4.78
C VAL A 139 -10.10 8.61 4.56
N THR A 140 -11.26 8.46 5.18
CA THR A 140 -12.46 9.29 4.98
C THR A 140 -13.15 9.61 6.30
N ASP A 141 -14.10 10.55 6.28
CA ASP A 141 -15.03 10.81 7.37
C ASP A 141 -16.21 9.82 7.37
N HIS A 142 -16.56 9.28 6.19
CA HIS A 142 -17.68 8.35 6.00
C HIS A 142 -17.32 7.32 4.92
N ILE A 143 -17.43 6.03 5.27
CA ILE A 143 -17.06 4.92 4.38
C ILE A 143 -18.13 4.66 3.33
N GLU A 144 -19.41 4.62 3.71
CA GLU A 144 -20.51 4.23 2.82
C GLU A 144 -20.59 5.06 1.53
N PRO A 145 -20.54 6.42 1.55
CA PRO A 145 -20.56 7.21 0.31
C PRO A 145 -19.35 6.97 -0.59
N LEU A 146 -18.20 6.67 0.01
CA LEU A 146 -16.97 6.36 -0.72
C LEU A 146 -17.05 4.99 -1.38
N PHE A 147 -17.59 3.99 -0.67
CA PHE A 147 -17.90 2.67 -1.22
C PHE A 147 -18.87 2.77 -2.40
N GLU A 148 -19.98 3.50 -2.26
CA GLU A 148 -20.96 3.69 -3.34
C GLU A 148 -20.31 4.26 -4.61
N THR A 149 -19.41 5.24 -4.44
CA THR A 149 -18.67 5.85 -5.54
C THR A 149 -17.75 4.82 -6.22
N ILE A 150 -16.93 4.09 -5.46
CA ILE A 150 -16.05 3.03 -6.01
C ILE A 150 -16.87 1.97 -6.73
N ASN A 151 -17.93 1.47 -6.10
CA ASN A 151 -18.77 0.41 -6.63
C ASN A 151 -19.54 0.83 -7.90
N SER A 152 -19.80 2.14 -8.07
CA SER A 152 -20.39 2.70 -9.29
C SER A 152 -19.42 2.76 -10.48
N ILE A 153 -18.12 2.93 -10.22
CA ILE A 153 -17.07 2.93 -11.25
C ILE A 153 -16.90 1.51 -11.79
N ASN A 154 -16.72 0.55 -10.88
CA ASN A 154 -16.61 -0.86 -11.19
C ASN A 154 -17.07 -1.67 -9.96
N PRO A 155 -18.02 -2.61 -10.09
CA PRO A 155 -18.52 -3.36 -8.95
C PRO A 155 -17.40 -4.04 -8.15
N ILE A 156 -17.44 -3.88 -6.83
CA ILE A 156 -16.42 -4.39 -5.91
C ILE A 156 -17.06 -5.12 -4.73
N ASN A 157 -16.44 -6.23 -4.33
CA ASN A 157 -16.89 -6.98 -3.17
C ASN A 157 -16.32 -6.40 -1.88
N VAL A 158 -17.11 -6.44 -0.81
CA VAL A 158 -16.60 -6.31 0.56
C VAL A 158 -15.81 -7.57 0.89
N PHE A 159 -14.51 -7.40 1.14
CA PHE A 159 -13.61 -8.48 1.55
C PHE A 159 -13.72 -8.76 3.04
N ASP A 160 -13.75 -7.70 3.86
CA ASP A 160 -13.91 -7.75 5.31
C ASP A 160 -14.40 -6.41 5.87
N GLY A 161 -14.93 -6.44 7.10
CA GLY A 161 -15.38 -5.26 7.82
C GLY A 161 -16.78 -4.77 7.45
N ASP A 162 -17.04 -3.52 7.79
CA ASP A 162 -18.33 -2.85 7.64
C ASP A 162 -18.14 -1.36 7.29
N PHE A 163 -19.23 -0.64 7.04
CA PHE A 163 -19.16 0.78 6.69
C PHE A 163 -19.12 1.73 7.90
N ASP A 164 -18.95 1.21 9.12
CA ASP A 164 -18.91 2.04 10.32
C ASP A 164 -17.51 2.58 10.61
N ARG A 165 -16.52 1.69 10.75
CA ARG A 165 -15.15 2.07 11.16
C ARG A 165 -14.05 1.67 10.19
N PHE A 166 -14.25 0.58 9.46
CA PHE A 166 -13.24 -0.04 8.62
C PHE A 166 -13.89 -1.00 7.62
N CYS A 167 -13.56 -0.84 6.34
CA CYS A 167 -13.99 -1.74 5.29
C CYS A 167 -12.85 -2.04 4.34
N ALA A 168 -12.58 -3.31 4.09
CA ALA A 168 -11.68 -3.74 3.03
C ALA A 168 -12.51 -4.12 1.80
N LEU A 169 -12.22 -3.53 0.65
CA LEU A 169 -12.93 -3.80 -0.60
C LEU A 169 -11.98 -4.40 -1.63
N GLY A 170 -12.37 -5.50 -2.27
CA GLY A 170 -11.59 -6.15 -3.32
C GLY A 170 -11.35 -7.63 -3.04
N ASN A 171 -10.12 -8.09 -3.23
CA ASN A 171 -9.71 -9.47 -2.97
C ASN A 171 -8.21 -9.55 -2.63
N ASP A 172 -7.69 -10.76 -2.38
CA ASP A 172 -6.29 -10.97 -1.96
C ASP A 172 -5.24 -10.38 -2.93
N GLU A 173 -5.59 -10.16 -4.21
CA GLU A 173 -4.70 -9.54 -5.21
C GLU A 173 -4.61 -8.01 -5.08
N GLY A 174 -5.65 -7.37 -4.54
CA GLY A 174 -5.80 -5.92 -4.51
C GLY A 174 -6.97 -5.47 -3.63
N LEU A 175 -6.70 -4.59 -2.67
CA LEU A 175 -7.69 -4.04 -1.74
C LEU A 175 -7.62 -2.51 -1.67
N PHE A 176 -8.80 -1.89 -1.59
CA PHE A 176 -8.94 -0.58 -0.98
C PHE A 176 -9.21 -0.76 0.51
N ILE A 177 -8.41 -0.10 1.34
CA ILE A 177 -8.55 -0.14 2.81
C ILE A 177 -9.23 1.14 3.28
N MET A 178 -10.56 1.10 3.43
CA MET A 178 -11.33 2.26 3.87
C MET A 178 -11.31 2.39 5.38
N VAL A 179 -10.97 3.59 5.86
CA VAL A 179 -10.85 3.89 7.29
C VAL A 179 -11.63 5.16 7.61
N ASP A 180 -12.53 5.08 8.59
CA ASP A 180 -13.14 6.27 9.19
C ASP A 180 -12.14 6.87 10.20
N LYS A 181 -11.52 8.00 9.85
CA LYS A 181 -10.50 8.65 10.69
C LYS A 181 -11.03 9.16 12.03
N ASN A 182 -12.34 9.31 12.18
CA ASN A 182 -12.94 9.73 13.45
C ASN A 182 -13.10 8.56 14.44
N LYS A 183 -12.88 7.32 14.00
CA LYS A 183 -13.12 6.10 14.78
C LYS A 183 -11.94 5.14 14.82
N LYS A 184 -10.97 5.28 13.92
CA LYS A 184 -9.85 4.35 13.78
C LYS A 184 -8.56 5.06 13.39
N THR A 185 -7.47 4.65 14.02
CA THR A 185 -6.09 5.05 13.73
C THR A 185 -5.43 4.08 12.74
N TYR A 186 -4.30 4.47 12.17
CA TYR A 186 -3.49 3.56 11.35
C TYR A 186 -2.94 2.41 12.19
N PHE A 187 -2.87 1.24 11.57
CA PHE A 187 -2.22 0.05 12.12
C PHE A 187 -0.90 -0.16 11.37
N PRO A 188 0.20 -0.60 12.02
CA PRO A 188 0.33 -1.00 13.43
C PRO A 188 0.65 0.17 14.39
N THR A 189 0.85 1.38 13.85
CA THR A 189 1.49 2.49 14.57
C THR A 189 0.58 3.18 15.57
N MET A 190 -0.74 2.99 15.45
CA MET A 190 -1.78 3.68 16.21
C MET A 190 -1.76 5.21 16.02
N GLU A 191 -1.11 5.68 14.96
CA GLU A 191 -1.06 7.08 14.57
C GLU A 191 -2.39 7.53 13.97
N GLU A 192 -2.65 8.83 14.05
CA GLU A 192 -3.85 9.42 13.45
C GLU A 192 -3.93 9.10 11.96
N ALA A 193 -5.10 8.64 11.51
CA ALA A 193 -5.31 8.32 10.11
C ALA A 193 -5.54 9.60 9.31
N PHE A 194 -4.69 9.83 8.29
CA PHE A 194 -4.79 10.99 7.43
C PHE A 194 -5.29 10.62 6.03
N THR A 195 -6.17 11.46 5.48
CA THR A 195 -6.52 11.42 4.06
C THR A 195 -5.30 11.80 3.23
N SER A 196 -4.66 10.79 2.63
CA SER A 196 -3.57 10.96 1.66
C SER A 196 -4.11 10.97 0.25
N ASP A 197 -3.60 11.90 -0.56
CA ASP A 197 -3.94 11.95 -1.98
C ASP A 197 -3.18 10.86 -2.74
N PHE A 198 -3.83 10.24 -3.73
CA PHE A 198 -3.17 9.32 -4.67
C PHE A 198 -3.90 9.27 -6.02
N ILE A 199 -3.26 8.70 -7.02
CA ILE A 199 -3.87 8.36 -8.30
C ILE A 199 -3.72 6.86 -8.52
N ILE A 200 -4.79 6.19 -8.91
CA ILE A 200 -4.78 4.76 -9.25
C ILE A 200 -5.13 4.56 -10.73
N LYS A 201 -4.46 3.59 -11.35
CA LYS A 201 -4.82 3.06 -12.68
C LYS A 201 -4.84 1.54 -12.69
N GLY A 202 -5.66 0.99 -13.58
CA GLY A 202 -5.88 -0.45 -13.76
C GLY A 202 -7.35 -0.76 -13.89
N ASP A 203 -7.86 -1.67 -13.05
CA ASP A 203 -9.31 -1.97 -12.98
C ASP A 203 -10.13 -0.76 -12.50
N TYR A 204 -9.48 0.21 -11.85
CA TYR A 204 -10.01 1.50 -11.41
C TYR A 204 -9.09 2.62 -11.89
N ASN A 205 -9.67 3.71 -12.38
CA ASN A 205 -8.94 4.84 -12.93
C ASN A 205 -9.49 6.14 -12.34
N PHE A 206 -8.92 6.58 -11.22
CA PHE A 206 -9.33 7.83 -10.55
C PHE A 206 -8.18 8.47 -9.76
N SER A 207 -8.33 9.75 -9.44
CA SER A 207 -7.59 10.39 -8.34
C SER A 207 -8.44 10.43 -7.08
N PHE A 208 -7.83 10.14 -5.94
CA PHE A 208 -8.39 10.36 -4.61
C PHE A 208 -7.71 11.59 -4.04
N GLU A 209 -8.45 12.68 -3.92
CA GLU A 209 -7.91 13.98 -3.51
C GLU A 209 -8.81 14.60 -2.45
N ASN A 210 -8.24 14.95 -1.30
CA ASN A 210 -8.97 15.55 -0.17
C ASN A 210 -10.26 14.76 0.20
N GLY A 211 -10.19 13.42 0.13
CA GLY A 211 -11.30 12.55 0.51
C GLY A 211 -12.34 12.34 -0.58
N LYS A 212 -12.08 12.80 -1.80
CA LYS A 212 -13.02 12.71 -2.93
C LYS A 212 -12.40 11.94 -4.08
N ILE A 213 -13.21 11.12 -4.73
CA ILE A 213 -12.84 10.40 -5.95
C ILE A 213 -13.17 11.29 -7.15
N LYS A 214 -12.24 11.36 -8.10
CA LYS A 214 -12.43 11.97 -9.40
C LYS A 214 -11.92 11.00 -10.47
N GLU A 215 -12.83 10.44 -11.26
CA GLU A 215 -12.46 9.56 -12.37
C GLU A 215 -11.51 10.27 -13.34
N ILE A 216 -10.52 9.51 -13.82
CA ILE A 216 -9.58 9.97 -14.83
C ILE A 216 -9.73 9.09 -16.07
N SER A 217 -9.81 9.75 -17.22
CA SER A 217 -9.90 9.13 -18.55
C SER A 217 -8.62 8.45 -18.97
#